data_AF-A0A7J3T0K8-F1
#
_entry.id   AF-A0A7J3T0K8-F1
#
_cell.length_a   1.000
_cell.length_b   1.000
_cell.length_c   1.000
_cell.angle_alpha   90.00
_cell.angle_beta   90.00
_cell.angle_gamma   90.00
#
_symmetry.space_group_name_H-M   'P 1'
#
loop_
_entity.id
_entity.type
_entity.pdbx_description
1 polymer ?
#
loop_
_entity_poly.entity_id
_entity_poly.type
_entity_poly.pdbx_seq_one_letter_code
_entity_poly.pdbx_strand_id
1 'polypeptide(L)'
;MGQTSEVTEELRAAFKDSMIEVKAPRERRIFMRIKKVAFQETVKRLINDFGFRHLSTITGVDLGDQVEVIYHFAREGAIELSVGVALPKNTLSISTVSGLMPAASVYEREVHEFLGVSFEGNPNLSPLVLPEGWPKNVYPLRKERTFEELRQIGATK
;
A
#
# COMPACT_ATOMS: atom_id res chain seq x y z
N MET A 1 17.62 -24.70 -4.15
CA MET A 1 17.10 -23.32 -4.22
C MET A 1 16.29 -23.08 -2.96
N GLY A 2 16.46 -21.94 -2.29
CA GLY A 2 15.68 -21.62 -1.08
C GLY A 2 14.22 -21.37 -1.44
N GLN A 3 13.29 -21.63 -0.51
CA GLN A 3 11.85 -21.45 -0.70
C GLN A 3 11.51 -20.05 -1.24
N THR A 4 12.27 -19.03 -0.84
CA THR A 4 12.09 -17.65 -1.32
C THR A 4 12.42 -17.47 -2.79
N SER A 5 13.46 -18.14 -3.29
CA SER A 5 13.87 -18.03 -4.68
C SER A 5 12.86 -18.68 -5.63
N GLU A 6 12.26 -19.80 -5.23
CA GLU A 6 11.20 -20.48 -5.99
C GLU A 6 9.97 -19.58 -6.14
N VAL A 7 9.46 -19.04 -5.02
CA VAL A 7 8.31 -18.12 -5.03
C VAL A 7 8.58 -16.88 -5.85
N THR A 8 9.80 -16.33 -5.78
CA THR A 8 10.16 -15.14 -6.54
C THR A 8 10.07 -15.40 -8.05
N GLU A 9 10.50 -16.58 -8.51
CA GLU A 9 10.42 -16.97 -9.92
C GLU A 9 8.99 -17.29 -10.37
N GLU A 10 8.18 -17.92 -9.51
CA GLU A 10 6.75 -18.13 -9.78
C GLU A 10 6.00 -16.80 -9.92
N LEU A 11 6.25 -15.84 -9.01
CA LEU A 11 5.68 -14.50 -9.08
C LEU A 11 6.12 -13.80 -10.38
N ARG A 12 7.42 -13.89 -10.73
CA ARG A 12 7.98 -13.32 -11.96
C ARG A 12 7.27 -13.85 -13.20
N ALA A 13 7.06 -15.16 -13.27
CA ALA A 13 6.35 -15.79 -14.38
C ALA A 13 4.87 -15.37 -14.42
N ALA A 14 4.19 -15.38 -13.28
CA ALA A 14 2.75 -15.13 -13.19
C ALA A 14 2.35 -13.67 -13.46
N PHE A 15 3.21 -12.71 -13.14
CA PHE A 15 2.90 -11.28 -13.22
C PHE A 15 3.77 -10.52 -14.22
N LYS A 16 4.41 -11.22 -15.17
CA LYS A 16 5.40 -10.67 -16.10
C LYS A 16 4.99 -9.35 -16.76
N ASP A 17 3.75 -9.23 -17.23
CA ASP A 17 3.29 -8.05 -17.99
C ASP A 17 2.97 -6.84 -17.10
N SER A 18 2.66 -7.08 -15.83
CA SER A 18 2.30 -6.07 -14.84
C SER A 18 3.44 -5.72 -13.87
N MET A 19 4.44 -6.58 -13.75
CA MET A 19 5.56 -6.44 -12.82
C MET A 19 6.57 -5.44 -13.35
N ILE A 20 6.92 -4.47 -12.51
CA ILE A 20 7.98 -3.51 -12.74
C ILE A 20 9.29 -4.06 -12.20
N GLU A 21 9.25 -4.61 -10.98
CA GLU A 21 10.42 -5.13 -10.30
C GLU A 21 10.02 -6.21 -9.29
N VAL A 22 10.91 -7.18 -9.06
CA VAL A 22 10.85 -8.06 -7.90
C VAL A 22 12.25 -8.31 -7.33
N LYS A 23 12.37 -8.23 -6.01
CA LYS A 23 13.61 -8.42 -5.25
C LYS A 23 13.35 -9.30 -4.03
N ALA A 24 14.32 -10.16 -3.71
CA ALA A 24 14.33 -10.96 -2.49
C ALA A 24 15.65 -10.74 -1.73
N PRO A 25 15.81 -9.61 -1.02
CA PRO A 25 17.09 -9.25 -0.38
C PRO A 25 17.47 -10.19 0.77
N ARG A 26 16.50 -10.92 1.34
CA ARG A 26 16.68 -11.88 2.43
C ARG A 26 15.70 -13.03 2.26
N GLU A 27 16.00 -14.15 2.88
CA GLU A 27 15.08 -15.28 2.97
C GLU A 27 13.74 -14.81 3.59
N ARG A 28 12.63 -15.27 3.02
CA ARG A 28 11.24 -14.99 3.40
C ARG A 28 10.82 -13.52 3.28
N ARG A 29 11.58 -12.68 2.55
CA ARG A 29 11.28 -11.27 2.35
C ARG A 29 11.33 -10.93 0.86
N ILE A 30 10.17 -10.78 0.25
CA ILE A 30 10.02 -10.46 -1.18
C ILE A 30 9.39 -9.09 -1.31
N PHE A 31 9.94 -8.27 -2.21
CA PHE A 31 9.41 -6.97 -2.58
C PHE A 31 9.09 -7.00 -4.07
N MET A 32 7.86 -6.65 -4.42
CA MET A 32 7.38 -6.60 -5.79
C MET A 32 6.77 -5.23 -6.05
N ARG A 33 7.15 -4.59 -7.16
CA ARG A 33 6.47 -3.38 -7.66
C ARG A 33 5.69 -3.73 -8.91
N ILE A 34 4.46 -3.24 -9.00
CA ILE A 34 3.56 -3.50 -10.13
C ILE A 34 2.92 -2.22 -10.66
N LYS A 35 2.39 -2.29 -11.88
CA LYS A 35 1.59 -1.22 -12.47
C LYS A 35 0.24 -1.10 -11.74
N LYS A 36 -0.22 0.14 -11.48
CA LYS A 36 -1.54 0.44 -10.87
C LYS A 36 -2.69 -0.36 -11.49
N VAL A 37 -2.73 -0.44 -12.82
CA VAL A 37 -3.81 -1.11 -13.58
C VAL A 37 -3.99 -2.59 -13.26
N ALA A 38 -2.94 -3.24 -12.73
CA ALA A 38 -2.99 -4.66 -12.40
C ALA A 38 -3.29 -4.92 -10.92
N PHE A 39 -3.38 -3.88 -10.08
CA PHE A 39 -3.35 -4.02 -8.63
C PHE A 39 -4.40 -4.99 -8.06
N GLN A 40 -5.68 -4.78 -8.37
CA GLN A 40 -6.75 -5.64 -7.84
C GLN A 40 -6.62 -7.09 -8.30
N GLU A 41 -6.32 -7.32 -9.58
CA GLU A 41 -6.16 -8.67 -10.12
C GLU A 41 -4.93 -9.36 -9.52
N THR A 42 -3.82 -8.62 -9.33
CA THR A 42 -2.65 -9.15 -8.62
C THR A 42 -3.02 -9.58 -7.21
N VAL A 43 -3.69 -8.74 -6.42
CA VAL A 43 -4.09 -9.11 -5.04
C VAL A 43 -5.02 -10.33 -5.04
N LYS A 44 -6.00 -10.39 -5.94
CA LYS A 44 -6.89 -11.56 -6.09
C LYS A 44 -6.11 -12.84 -6.36
N ARG A 45 -5.14 -12.81 -7.29
CA ARG A 45 -4.30 -13.97 -7.60
C ARG A 45 -3.35 -14.33 -6.47
N LEU A 46 -2.79 -13.35 -5.76
CA LEU A 46 -1.95 -13.61 -4.58
C LEU A 46 -2.70 -14.41 -3.50
N ILE A 47 -3.98 -14.10 -3.28
CA ILE A 47 -4.85 -14.78 -2.33
C ILE A 47 -5.20 -16.20 -2.80
N ASN A 48 -5.63 -16.33 -4.06
CA ASN A 48 -6.18 -17.57 -4.60
C ASN A 48 -5.10 -18.59 -5.01
N ASP A 49 -4.08 -18.12 -5.73
CA ASP A 49 -3.10 -18.97 -6.40
C ASP A 49 -1.83 -19.16 -5.53
N PHE A 50 -1.45 -18.14 -4.76
CA PHE A 50 -0.16 -18.11 -4.03
C PHE A 50 -0.29 -18.22 -2.50
N GLY A 51 -1.50 -18.19 -1.96
CA GLY A 51 -1.78 -18.37 -0.53
C GLY A 51 -1.46 -17.18 0.37
N PHE A 52 -1.24 -15.97 -0.17
CA PHE A 52 -1.05 -14.74 0.60
C PHE A 52 -2.38 -14.23 1.15
N ARG A 53 -2.86 -14.86 2.23
CA ARG A 53 -4.18 -14.60 2.82
C ARG A 53 -4.16 -13.72 4.07
N HIS A 54 -2.98 -13.35 4.55
CA HIS A 54 -2.82 -12.42 5.66
C HIS A 54 -2.32 -11.07 5.15
N LEU A 55 -3.04 -9.99 5.45
CA LEU A 55 -2.58 -8.62 5.23
C LEU A 55 -2.06 -8.09 6.57
N SER A 56 -0.75 -7.89 6.67
CA SER A 56 -0.09 -7.44 7.90
C SER A 56 -0.29 -5.94 8.13
N THR A 57 -0.14 -5.13 7.08
CA THR A 57 -0.33 -3.67 7.11
C THR A 57 -0.29 -3.10 5.69
N ILE A 58 -0.69 -1.84 5.53
CA ILE A 58 -0.44 -1.02 4.33
C ILE A 58 0.41 0.16 4.76
N THR A 59 1.53 0.38 4.08
CA THR A 59 2.36 1.58 4.28
C THR A 59 2.22 2.52 3.08
N GLY A 60 2.32 3.82 3.34
CA GLY A 60 2.40 4.83 2.31
C GLY A 60 3.69 5.62 2.43
N VAL A 61 4.34 5.90 1.32
CA VAL A 61 5.64 6.58 1.27
C VAL A 61 5.58 7.73 0.27
N ASP A 62 5.85 8.96 0.72
CA ASP A 62 5.99 10.11 -0.18
C ASP A 62 7.37 10.07 -0.86
N LEU A 63 7.36 9.88 -2.18
CA LEU A 63 8.54 9.84 -3.04
C LEU A 63 8.83 11.20 -3.72
N GLY A 64 8.05 12.25 -3.39
CA GLY A 64 8.18 13.58 -3.99
C GLY A 64 7.01 13.89 -4.91
N ASP A 65 7.12 13.56 -6.20
CA ASP A 65 6.06 13.71 -7.20
C ASP A 65 5.04 12.55 -7.20
N GLN A 66 5.35 11.48 -6.46
CA GLN A 66 4.54 10.28 -6.32
C GLN A 66 4.36 9.90 -4.85
N VAL A 67 3.30 9.16 -4.55
CA VAL A 67 3.17 8.39 -3.31
C VAL A 67 3.14 6.92 -3.67
N GLU A 68 4.00 6.13 -3.02
CA GLU A 68 3.95 4.67 -3.14
C GLU A 68 3.09 4.10 -2.01
N VAL A 69 2.12 3.27 -2.38
CA VAL A 69 1.32 2.49 -1.43
C VAL A 69 1.80 1.05 -1.49
N ILE A 70 2.18 0.49 -0.34
CA ILE A 70 2.79 -0.84 -0.21
C ILE A 70 1.90 -1.70 0.67
N TYR A 71 1.41 -2.79 0.10
CA TYR A 71 0.62 -3.79 0.81
C TYR A 71 1.53 -4.92 1.26
N HIS A 72 1.55 -5.22 2.56
CA HIS A 72 2.40 -6.25 3.12
C HIS A 72 1.59 -7.49 3.43
N PHE A 73 1.79 -8.55 2.65
CA PHE A 73 1.11 -9.82 2.82
C PHE A 73 2.02 -10.86 3.44
N ALA A 74 1.44 -11.81 4.17
CA ALA A 74 2.12 -13.00 4.62
C ALA A 74 1.36 -14.27 4.19
N ARG A 75 2.12 -15.35 4.03
CA ARG A 75 1.59 -16.70 3.85
C ARG A 75 2.29 -17.69 4.78
N GLU A 76 1.87 -18.95 4.73
CA GLU A 76 2.47 -20.04 5.49
C GLU A 76 4.00 -20.13 5.26
N GLY A 77 4.73 -20.57 6.29
CA GLY A 77 6.20 -20.56 6.29
C GLY A 77 6.81 -19.20 6.59
N ALA A 78 6.01 -18.22 7.04
CA ALA A 78 6.41 -16.85 7.38
C ALA A 78 7.06 -16.09 6.21
N ILE A 79 6.66 -16.43 4.98
CA ILE A 79 7.05 -15.70 3.77
C ILE A 79 6.22 -14.44 3.67
N GLU A 80 6.91 -13.30 3.62
CA GLU A 80 6.30 -11.99 3.46
C GLU A 80 6.55 -11.44 2.06
N LEU A 81 5.49 -10.91 1.45
CA LEU A 81 5.50 -10.24 0.17
C LEU A 81 4.98 -8.81 0.34
N SER A 82 5.83 -7.84 0.00
CA SER A 82 5.44 -6.43 -0.04
C SER A 82 5.16 -6.04 -1.49
N VAL A 83 3.94 -5.60 -1.78
CA VAL A 83 3.48 -5.20 -3.12
C VAL A 83 3.33 -3.68 -3.16
N GLY A 84 4.26 -3.01 -3.84
CA GLY A 84 4.27 -1.56 -4.02
C GLY A 84 3.61 -1.12 -5.32
N VAL A 85 2.80 -0.05 -5.23
CA VAL A 85 2.24 0.67 -6.37
C VAL A 85 2.54 2.15 -6.20
N ALA A 86 3.30 2.73 -7.13
CA ALA A 86 3.56 4.16 -7.15
C ALA A 86 2.47 4.92 -7.90
N LEU A 87 1.95 5.96 -7.26
CA LEU A 87 0.83 6.77 -7.73
C LEU A 87 1.29 8.23 -7.92
N PRO A 88 1.17 8.81 -9.12
CA PRO A 88 1.40 10.23 -9.33
C PRO A 88 0.50 11.09 -8.43
N LYS A 89 1.06 12.13 -7.79
CA LYS A 89 0.28 13.03 -6.91
C LYS A 89 -0.85 13.77 -7.64
N ASN A 90 -0.73 13.98 -8.95
CA ASN A 90 -1.78 14.59 -9.78
C ASN A 90 -2.97 13.65 -10.07
N THR A 91 -2.80 12.34 -9.90
CA THR A 91 -3.83 11.31 -10.10
C THR A 91 -3.78 10.28 -8.97
N LEU A 92 -3.80 10.78 -7.73
CA LEU A 92 -3.50 10.00 -6.52
C LEU A 92 -4.68 9.13 -6.05
N SER A 93 -5.04 8.15 -6.89
CA SER A 93 -6.08 7.17 -6.60
C SER A 93 -5.62 5.75 -6.91
N ILE A 94 -6.25 4.77 -6.28
CA ILE A 94 -6.12 3.34 -6.56
C ILE A 94 -7.42 2.63 -6.17
N SER A 95 -7.75 1.51 -6.81
CA SER A 95 -8.92 0.73 -6.40
C SER A 95 -8.68 0.02 -5.07
N THR A 96 -9.67 0.02 -4.18
CA THR A 96 -9.62 -0.69 -2.90
C THR A 96 -9.45 -2.19 -3.10
N VAL A 97 -8.88 -2.88 -2.12
CA VAL A 97 -8.97 -4.35 -2.03
C VAL A 97 -9.77 -4.80 -0.81
N SER A 98 -10.48 -3.89 -0.14
CA SER A 98 -11.33 -4.20 1.02
C SER A 98 -12.43 -5.23 0.72
N GLY A 99 -12.93 -5.31 -0.53
CA GLY A 99 -13.85 -6.35 -0.96
C GLY A 99 -13.24 -7.75 -1.09
N LEU A 100 -11.91 -7.85 -1.23
CA LEU A 100 -11.15 -9.11 -1.23
C LEU A 100 -10.60 -9.43 0.16
N MET A 101 -10.19 -8.38 0.90
CA MET A 101 -9.59 -8.47 2.22
C MET A 101 -10.16 -7.35 3.11
N PRO A 102 -11.19 -7.63 3.93
CA PRO A 102 -11.86 -6.61 4.74
C PRO A 102 -10.91 -5.79 5.63
N ALA A 103 -9.82 -6.41 6.10
CA ALA A 103 -8.78 -5.73 6.88
C ALA A 103 -8.16 -4.52 6.16
N ALA A 104 -8.11 -4.51 4.82
CA ALA A 104 -7.58 -3.38 4.05
C ALA A 104 -8.38 -2.09 4.28
N SER A 105 -9.68 -2.18 4.61
CA SER A 105 -10.54 -1.01 4.77
C SER A 105 -9.99 -0.01 5.78
N VAL A 106 -9.48 -0.47 6.93
CA VAL A 106 -8.94 0.39 8.00
C VAL A 106 -7.58 0.98 7.61
N TYR A 107 -6.67 0.17 7.07
CA TYR A 107 -5.35 0.63 6.66
C TYR A 107 -5.42 1.64 5.48
N GLU A 108 -6.32 1.41 4.53
CA GLU A 108 -6.58 2.33 3.42
C GLU A 108 -7.09 3.68 3.94
N ARG A 109 -7.89 3.72 5.02
CA ARG A 109 -8.32 4.97 5.67
C ARG A 109 -7.15 5.73 6.27
N GLU A 110 -6.21 5.05 6.93
CA GLU A 110 -5.01 5.70 7.47
C GLU A 110 -4.19 6.32 6.33
N VAL A 111 -3.91 5.56 5.27
CA VAL A 111 -3.16 6.08 4.11
C VAL A 111 -3.92 7.24 3.43
N HIS A 112 -5.25 7.15 3.35
CA HIS A 112 -6.08 8.23 2.83
C HIS A 112 -5.94 9.51 3.67
N GLU A 113 -6.07 9.39 4.97
CA GLU A 113 -6.04 10.52 5.90
C GLU A 113 -4.65 11.16 6.00
N PHE A 114 -3.59 10.35 6.01
CA PHE A 114 -2.22 10.83 6.20
C PHE A 114 -1.51 11.28 4.93
N LEU A 115 -1.86 10.70 3.77
CA LEU A 115 -1.17 10.92 2.49
C LEU A 115 -2.11 11.36 1.36
N GLY A 116 -3.42 11.37 1.57
CA GLY A 116 -4.41 11.86 0.60
C GLY A 116 -4.69 10.92 -0.56
N VAL A 117 -4.34 9.64 -0.45
CA VAL A 117 -4.63 8.65 -1.50
C VAL A 117 -6.12 8.32 -1.50
N SER A 118 -6.79 8.41 -2.66
CA SER A 118 -8.17 7.97 -2.80
C SER A 118 -8.26 6.47 -3.09
N PHE A 119 -9.00 5.72 -2.28
CA PHE A 119 -9.23 4.28 -2.47
C PHE A 119 -10.63 4.04 -3.05
N GLU A 120 -10.71 3.90 -4.37
CA GLU A 120 -11.97 3.78 -5.10
C GLU A 120 -12.69 2.48 -4.71
N GLY A 121 -13.92 2.60 -4.21
CA GLY A 121 -14.75 1.48 -3.75
C GLY A 121 -14.64 1.15 -2.26
N ASN A 122 -13.77 1.81 -1.49
CA ASN A 122 -13.72 1.61 -0.04
C ASN A 122 -15.04 2.14 0.59
N PRO A 123 -15.73 1.33 1.43
CA PRO A 123 -17.04 1.70 1.96
C PRO A 123 -17.01 2.87 2.96
N ASN A 124 -15.84 3.19 3.53
CA ASN A 124 -15.70 4.27 4.48
C ASN A 124 -14.30 4.88 4.41
N LEU A 125 -14.18 6.11 3.89
CA LEU A 125 -12.96 6.92 3.93
C LEU A 125 -13.05 8.10 4.90
N SER A 126 -13.89 8.00 5.94
CA SER A 126 -13.94 9.02 6.98
C SER A 126 -12.63 9.05 7.78
N PRO A 127 -12.25 10.22 8.34
CA PRO A 127 -11.14 10.37 9.27
C PRO A 127 -11.14 9.28 10.35
N LEU A 128 -9.95 8.86 10.79
CA LEU A 128 -9.74 7.76 11.72
C LEU A 128 -8.76 8.13 12.85
N VAL A 129 -7.66 8.82 12.54
CA VAL A 129 -6.52 9.01 13.44
C VAL A 129 -6.25 10.49 13.73
N LEU A 130 -6.42 11.38 12.77
CA LEU A 130 -6.11 12.80 12.98
C LEU A 130 -7.15 13.45 13.90
N PRO A 131 -6.76 14.49 14.67
CA PRO A 131 -7.69 15.21 15.52
C PRO A 131 -8.88 15.76 14.74
N GLU A 132 -10.04 15.85 15.40
CA GLU A 132 -11.19 16.55 14.85
C GLU A 132 -10.83 17.99 14.46
N GLY A 133 -11.36 18.45 13.32
CA GLY A 133 -11.07 19.78 12.80
C GLY A 133 -9.73 19.92 12.10
N TRP A 134 -8.94 18.84 11.95
CA TRP A 134 -7.71 18.88 11.16
C TRP A 134 -8.00 19.44 9.76
N PRO A 135 -7.18 20.40 9.25
CA PRO A 135 -7.48 21.05 7.99
C PRO A 135 -7.55 20.06 6.83
N LYS A 136 -8.59 20.21 6.02
CA LYS A 136 -8.72 19.44 4.78
C LYS A 136 -7.51 19.69 3.89
N ASN A 137 -7.08 18.65 3.18
CA ASN A 137 -5.94 18.68 2.27
C ASN A 137 -4.58 19.00 2.92
N VAL A 138 -4.45 18.86 4.24
CA VAL A 138 -3.16 18.85 4.93
C VAL A 138 -2.83 17.41 5.32
N TYR A 139 -1.79 16.87 4.71
CA TYR A 139 -1.41 15.46 4.82
C TYR A 139 -0.07 15.35 5.56
N PRO A 140 -0.06 15.02 6.87
CA PRO A 140 1.13 15.21 7.70
C PRO A 140 2.30 14.25 7.38
N LEU A 141 2.06 13.16 6.64
CA LEU A 141 3.14 12.27 6.19
C LEU A 141 3.70 12.62 4.79
N ARG A 142 3.20 13.70 4.18
CA ARG A 142 3.82 14.26 2.96
C ARG A 142 5.01 15.13 3.32
N LYS A 143 5.99 15.18 2.42
CA LYS A 143 7.23 15.99 2.56
C LYS A 143 7.04 17.46 2.15
N GLU A 144 5.81 17.95 2.19
CA GLU A 144 5.44 19.30 1.75
C GLU A 144 5.54 20.34 2.87
N ARG A 145 5.54 19.90 4.13
CA ARG A 145 5.56 20.75 5.33
C ARG A 145 6.57 20.23 6.35
N THR A 146 7.10 21.14 7.16
CA THR A 146 7.94 20.77 8.30
C THR A 146 7.10 20.29 9.48
N PHE A 147 7.75 19.62 10.44
CA PHE A 147 7.09 19.18 11.66
C PHE A 147 6.55 20.37 12.47
N GLU A 148 7.29 21.49 12.52
CA GLU A 148 6.90 22.71 13.22
C GLU A 148 5.63 23.32 12.65
N GLU A 149 5.50 23.37 11.32
CA GLU A 149 4.30 23.85 10.63
C GLU A 149 3.08 22.98 10.96
N LEU A 150 3.25 21.65 10.92
CA LEU A 150 2.18 20.70 11.26
C LEU A 150 1.77 20.81 12.72
N ARG A 151 2.71 21.03 13.62
CA ARG A 151 2.44 21.21 15.05
C ARG A 151 1.62 22.46 15.33
N GLN A 152 1.89 23.56 14.64
CA GLN A 152 1.11 24.79 14.76
C GLN A 152 -0.33 24.59 14.27
N ILE A 153 -0.49 23.88 13.15
CA ILE A 153 -1.80 23.52 12.61
C ILE A 153 -2.61 22.70 13.64
N GLY A 154 -2.02 21.64 14.19
CA GLY A 154 -2.68 20.80 15.18
C GLY A 154 -2.94 21.48 16.52
N ALA A 155 -2.23 22.57 16.83
CA ALA A 155 -2.43 23.34 18.06
C ALA A 155 -3.52 24.42 17.94
N THR A 156 -3.98 24.72 16.72
CA THR A 156 -5.02 25.72 16.47
C THR A 156 -6.38 25.04 16.64
N LYS A 157 -6.96 25.14 17.84
CA LYS A 157 -8.38 24.84 18.10
C LYS A 157 -9.22 26.10 17.95
#